data_AF-A0A9E1SWK0-F1
#
_entry.id   AF-A0A9E1SWK0-F1
#
_cell.length_a   1.000
_cell.length_b   1.000
_cell.length_c   1.000
_cell.angle_alpha   90.00
_cell.angle_beta   90.00
_cell.angle_gamma   90.00
#
_symmetry.space_group_name_H-M   'P 1'
#
loop_
_entity.id
_entity.type
_entity.pdbx_description
1 polymer ?
#
loop_
_entity_poly.entity_id
_entity_poly.type
_entity_poly.pdbx_seq_one_letter_code
_entity_poly.pdbx_strand_id
1 'polypeptide(L)'
;MLNDLKAQLNGLLRYIHRVREEIAAMSNPADEELHFDSMGDQLDAIVKATEKATNTIMAAMERNDELIGQLRGKLTDKAAEKLLDKITDNGNEVFEACSFQDITGQRVNKVIKSITFVEERVNALVEVWGKEELDKIEVQALEKTDDEKLLEGPQLEGKGLSQDEIDALFD
;
A
#
# COMPACT_ATOMS: atom_id res chain seq x y z
N MET A 1 -29.90 -19.40 -15.04
CA MET A 1 -30.11 -17.96 -14.80
C MET A 1 -30.03 -17.59 -13.32
N LEU A 2 -30.97 -18.00 -12.45
CA LEU A 2 -30.90 -17.66 -11.00
C LEU A 2 -29.70 -18.33 -10.29
N ASN A 3 -29.45 -19.62 -10.58
CA ASN A 3 -28.31 -20.34 -10.01
C ASN A 3 -26.97 -19.79 -10.52
N ASP A 4 -26.89 -19.39 -11.79
CA ASP A 4 -25.68 -18.77 -12.35
C ASP A 4 -25.39 -17.42 -11.69
N LEU A 5 -26.43 -16.62 -11.44
CA LEU A 5 -26.29 -15.32 -10.77
C LEU A 5 -25.81 -15.48 -9.33
N LYS A 6 -26.34 -16.47 -8.60
CA LYS A 6 -25.87 -16.79 -7.24
C LYS A 6 -24.42 -17.31 -7.23
N ALA A 7 -24.04 -18.14 -8.20
CA ALA A 7 -22.66 -18.61 -8.35
C ALA A 7 -21.70 -17.45 -8.64
N GLN A 8 -22.08 -16.51 -9.52
CA GLN A 8 -21.30 -15.31 -9.78
C GLN A 8 -21.17 -14.41 -8.55
N LEU A 9 -22.24 -14.22 -7.76
CA LEU A 9 -22.17 -13.43 -6.53
C LEU A 9 -21.25 -14.08 -5.50
N ASN A 10 -21.36 -15.39 -5.28
CA ASN A 10 -20.48 -16.10 -4.34
C ASN A 10 -19.01 -16.03 -4.79
N GLY A 11 -18.74 -16.17 -6.10
CA GLY A 11 -17.39 -15.95 -6.65
C GLY A 11 -16.85 -14.55 -6.36
N LEU A 12 -17.68 -13.52 -6.54
CA LEU A 12 -17.29 -12.14 -6.29
C LEU A 12 -17.10 -11.84 -4.80
N LEU A 13 -17.91 -12.44 -3.92
CA LEU A 13 -17.74 -12.37 -2.47
C LEU A 13 -16.41 -12.99 -2.02
N ARG A 14 -16.06 -14.17 -2.55
CA ARG A 14 -14.78 -14.83 -2.28
C ARG A 14 -13.60 -13.98 -2.76
N TYR A 15 -13.72 -13.38 -3.95
CA TYR A 15 -12.70 -12.50 -4.48
C TYR A 15 -12.51 -11.25 -3.61
N ILE A 16 -13.60 -10.62 -3.16
CA ILE A 16 -13.59 -9.51 -2.20
C ILE A 16 -12.87 -9.90 -0.91
N HIS A 17 -13.17 -11.08 -0.35
CA HIS A 17 -12.47 -11.57 0.85
C HIS A 17 -10.98 -11.77 0.61
N ARG A 18 -10.59 -12.36 -0.52
CA ARG A 18 -9.19 -12.53 -0.89
C ARG A 18 -8.46 -11.19 -0.99
N VAL A 19 -9.05 -10.20 -1.68
CA VAL A 19 -8.48 -8.86 -1.81
C VAL A 19 -8.33 -8.20 -0.43
N ARG A 20 -9.28 -8.40 0.49
CA ARG A 20 -9.17 -7.90 1.87
C ARG A 20 -7.98 -8.50 2.61
N GLU A 21 -7.73 -9.80 2.46
CA GLU A 21 -6.57 -10.47 3.06
C GLU A 21 -5.25 -9.96 2.47
N GLU A 22 -5.20 -9.79 1.15
CA GLU A 22 -4.01 -9.25 0.46
C GLU A 22 -3.72 -7.80 0.88
N ILE A 23 -4.73 -6.94 1.00
CA ILE A 23 -4.59 -5.56 1.49
C ILE A 23 -4.15 -5.56 2.97
N ALA A 24 -4.73 -6.42 3.81
CA ALA A 24 -4.36 -6.53 5.21
C ALA A 24 -2.87 -6.90 5.39
N ALA A 25 -2.35 -7.78 4.54
CA ALA A 25 -0.94 -8.18 4.56
C ALA A 25 0.02 -7.06 4.11
N MET A 26 -0.45 -6.05 3.38
CA MET A 26 0.35 -4.89 3.00
C MET A 26 0.43 -3.82 4.11
N SER A 27 -0.49 -3.86 5.07
CA SER A 27 -0.48 -2.97 6.24
C SER A 27 0.58 -3.42 7.25
N ASN A 28 1.15 -2.46 7.98
CA ASN A 28 2.22 -2.72 8.94
C ASN A 28 1.69 -3.58 10.12
N PRO A 29 2.40 -4.63 10.57
CA PRO A 29 2.00 -5.40 11.76
C PRO A 29 1.89 -4.55 13.04
N ALA A 30 2.55 -3.39 13.12
CA ALA A 30 2.36 -2.45 14.23
C ALA A 30 0.95 -1.80 14.26
N ASP A 31 0.18 -1.91 13.17
CA ASP A 31 -1.21 -1.47 13.06
C ASP A 31 -2.21 -2.61 13.41
N GLU A 32 -1.77 -3.75 13.96
CA GLU A 32 -2.62 -4.88 14.38
C GLU A 32 -3.74 -4.52 15.38
N GLU A 33 -3.63 -3.38 16.08
CA GLU A 33 -4.71 -2.85 16.92
C GLU A 33 -5.90 -2.29 16.13
N LEU A 34 -5.74 -2.04 14.82
CA LEU A 34 -6.82 -1.59 13.95
C LEU A 34 -7.60 -2.82 13.44
N HIS A 35 -8.66 -3.18 14.16
CA HIS A 35 -9.73 -4.00 13.59
C HIS A 35 -10.36 -3.24 12.43
N PHE A 36 -9.96 -3.58 11.20
CA PHE A 36 -10.54 -2.98 10.00
C PHE A 36 -11.82 -3.73 9.62
N ASP A 37 -12.95 -3.02 9.68
CA ASP A 37 -14.28 -3.57 9.36
C ASP A 37 -14.52 -3.63 7.84
N SER A 38 -13.84 -2.79 7.05
CA SER A 38 -13.96 -2.72 5.58
C SER A 38 -12.62 -2.61 4.86
N MET A 39 -12.58 -2.97 3.58
CA MET A 39 -11.39 -2.73 2.73
C MET A 39 -11.11 -1.23 2.56
N GLY A 40 -12.14 -0.39 2.65
CA GLY A 40 -11.99 1.06 2.59
C GLY A 40 -11.08 1.59 3.69
N ASP A 41 -11.26 1.11 4.93
CA ASP A 41 -10.49 1.55 6.09
C ASP A 41 -9.02 1.11 5.98
N GLN A 42 -8.76 -0.10 5.48
CA GLN A 42 -7.39 -0.59 5.27
C GLN A 42 -6.65 0.22 4.21
N LEU A 43 -7.31 0.49 3.08
CA LEU A 43 -6.69 1.28 2.01
C LEU A 43 -6.47 2.74 2.43
N ASP A 44 -7.37 3.33 3.23
CA ASP A 44 -7.20 4.67 3.80
C ASP A 44 -6.00 4.73 4.76
N ALA A 45 -5.79 3.69 5.57
CA ALA A 45 -4.60 3.57 6.42
C ALA A 45 -3.30 3.55 5.59
N ILE A 46 -3.26 2.81 4.48
CA ILE A 46 -2.12 2.80 3.56
C ILE A 46 -1.86 4.19 2.98
N VAL A 47 -2.90 4.89 2.51
CA VAL A 47 -2.77 6.26 1.99
C VAL A 47 -2.17 7.19 3.07
N LYS A 48 -2.71 7.18 4.29
CA LYS A 48 -2.19 7.97 5.41
C LYS A 48 -0.74 7.63 5.76
N ALA A 49 -0.38 6.35 5.77
CA ALA A 49 0.99 5.91 6.04
C ALA A 49 1.96 6.45 4.98
N THR A 50 1.58 6.41 3.70
CA THR A 50 2.39 6.96 2.61
C THR A 50 2.51 8.48 2.67
N GLU A 51 1.42 9.21 2.96
CA GLU A 51 1.45 10.67 3.19
C GLU A 51 2.39 11.04 4.36
N LYS A 52 2.32 10.30 5.47
CA LYS A 52 3.19 10.50 6.63
C LYS A 52 4.66 10.27 6.29
N ALA A 53 4.97 9.23 5.52
CA ALA A 53 6.32 8.96 5.07
C ALA A 53 6.85 10.10 4.17
N THR A 54 6.06 10.56 3.21
CA THR A 54 6.42 11.70 2.34
C THR A 54 6.66 12.97 3.13
N ASN A 55 5.78 13.32 4.08
CA ASN A 55 5.97 14.48 4.96
C ASN A 55 7.25 14.36 5.80
N THR A 56 7.58 13.16 6.27
CA THR A 56 8.82 12.91 7.02
C THR A 56 10.07 13.13 6.16
N ILE A 57 10.03 12.68 4.90
CA ILE A 57 11.13 12.88 3.93
C ILE A 57 11.31 14.38 3.64
N MET A 58 10.22 15.10 3.32
CA MET A 58 10.26 16.53 3.05
C MET A 58 10.81 17.31 4.25
N ALA A 59 10.32 17.04 5.46
CA ALA A 59 10.81 17.67 6.68
C ALA A 59 12.30 17.34 6.98
N ALA A 60 12.80 16.18 6.53
CA ALA A 60 14.23 15.86 6.63
C ALA A 60 15.06 16.66 5.63
N MET A 61 14.56 16.87 4.41
CA MET A 61 15.21 17.72 3.42
C MET A 61 15.24 19.19 3.84
N GLU A 62 14.16 19.71 4.44
CA GLU A 62 14.12 21.09 4.98
C GLU A 62 15.20 21.30 6.05
N ARG A 63 15.34 20.34 6.98
CA ARG A 63 16.40 20.36 8.00
C ARG A 63 17.80 20.30 7.38
N ASN A 64 17.99 19.56 6.29
CA ASN A 64 19.25 19.53 5.56
C ASN A 64 19.55 20.88 4.92
N ASP A 65 18.55 21.55 4.32
CA ASP A 65 18.70 22.87 3.73
C ASP A 65 19.07 23.94 4.77
N GLU A 66 18.50 23.88 5.98
CA GLU A 66 18.94 24.73 7.10
C GLU A 66 20.42 24.52 7.46
N LEU A 67 20.86 23.27 7.53
CA LEU A 67 22.26 22.92 7.82
C LEU A 67 23.20 23.39 6.70
N ILE A 68 22.78 23.26 5.43
CA ILE A 68 23.51 23.77 4.27
C ILE A 68 23.64 25.29 4.35
N GLY A 69 22.58 26.01 4.71
CA GLY A 69 22.61 27.45 4.93
C GLY A 69 23.61 27.86 6.02
N GLN A 70 23.66 27.13 7.13
CA GLN A 70 24.65 27.36 8.19
C GLN A 70 26.09 27.07 7.73
N LEU A 71 26.30 26.06 6.88
CA LEU A 71 27.61 25.74 6.31
C LEU A 71 28.09 26.82 5.34
N ARG A 72 27.20 27.35 4.48
CA ARG A 72 27.53 28.46 3.57
C ARG A 72 28.05 29.68 4.33
N GLY A 73 27.48 29.98 5.51
CA GLY A 73 27.93 31.10 6.35
C GLY A 73 29.32 30.91 7.00
N LYS A 74 29.86 29.69 7.00
CA LYS A 74 31.14 29.35 7.65
C LYS A 74 32.26 29.03 6.66
N LEU A 75 31.92 28.65 5.44
CA LEU A 75 32.89 28.25 4.41
C LEU A 75 33.35 29.46 3.61
N THR A 76 34.62 29.46 3.23
CA THR A 76 35.23 30.47 2.35
C THR A 76 35.77 29.86 1.05
N ASP A 77 35.76 28.53 0.94
CA ASP A 77 36.19 27.80 -0.24
C ASP A 77 35.07 27.76 -1.30
N LYS A 78 35.32 28.40 -2.44
CA LYS A 78 34.41 28.44 -3.59
C LYS A 78 34.13 27.06 -4.19
N ALA A 79 35.05 26.10 -4.07
CA ALA A 79 34.80 24.74 -4.54
C ALA A 79 33.78 24.03 -3.65
N ALA A 80 33.89 24.21 -2.32
CA ALA A 80 32.91 23.72 -1.36
C ALA A 80 31.53 24.38 -1.53
N GLU A 81 31.46 25.69 -1.78
CA GLU A 81 30.19 26.38 -2.09
C GLU A 81 29.45 25.75 -3.27
N LYS A 82 30.16 25.46 -4.38
CA LYS A 82 29.56 24.79 -5.55
C LYS A 82 29.03 23.38 -5.26
N LEU A 83 29.63 22.67 -4.31
CA LEU A 83 29.11 21.37 -3.87
C LEU A 83 27.83 21.53 -3.05
N LEU A 84 27.75 22.56 -2.20
CA LEU A 84 26.54 22.88 -1.46
C LEU A 84 25.39 23.28 -2.39
N ASP A 85 25.67 24.01 -3.46
CA ASP A 85 24.66 24.33 -4.49
C ASP A 85 24.06 23.07 -5.10
N LYS A 86 24.91 22.10 -5.48
CA LYS A 86 24.44 20.81 -6.00
C LYS A 86 23.61 20.02 -4.99
N ILE A 87 23.94 20.09 -3.70
CA ILE A 87 23.16 19.39 -2.67
C ILE A 87 21.78 20.05 -2.52
N THR A 88 21.71 21.38 -2.55
CA THR A 88 20.42 22.10 -2.56
C THR A 88 19.60 21.74 -3.81
N ASP A 89 20.23 21.69 -4.99
CA ASP A 89 19.54 21.29 -6.23
C ASP A 89 18.97 19.86 -6.13
N ASN A 90 19.74 18.91 -5.61
CA ASN A 90 19.25 17.55 -5.36
C ASN A 90 18.08 17.54 -4.36
N GLY A 91 18.12 18.38 -3.32
CA GLY A 91 17.02 18.53 -2.36
C GLY A 91 15.74 19.04 -3.04
N ASN A 92 15.86 20.01 -3.95
CA ASN A 92 14.75 20.52 -4.75
C ASN A 92 14.13 19.45 -5.65
N GLU A 93 14.94 18.60 -6.27
CA GLU A 93 14.45 17.45 -7.05
C GLU A 93 13.62 16.48 -6.19
N VAL A 94 14.04 16.25 -4.93
CA VAL A 94 13.28 15.42 -3.98
C VAL A 94 11.95 16.07 -3.63
N PHE A 95 11.91 17.39 -3.38
CA PHE A 95 10.65 18.10 -3.11
C PHE A 95 9.69 18.03 -4.29
N GLU A 96 10.18 18.23 -5.52
CA GLU A 96 9.37 18.11 -6.73
C GLU A 96 8.82 16.69 -6.89
N ALA A 97 9.65 15.67 -6.72
CA ALA A 97 9.22 14.27 -6.78
C ALA A 97 8.15 13.95 -5.72
N CYS A 98 8.32 14.43 -4.48
CA CYS A 98 7.36 14.24 -3.40
C CYS A 98 6.04 14.98 -3.64
N SER A 99 6.06 16.13 -4.33
CA SER A 99 4.83 16.90 -4.62
C SER A 99 3.82 16.13 -5.50
N PHE A 100 4.29 15.19 -6.33
CA PHE A 100 3.41 14.31 -7.11
C PHE A 100 2.63 13.30 -6.26
N GLN A 101 3.01 13.11 -4.99
CA GLN A 101 2.30 12.23 -4.08
C GLN A 101 0.88 12.74 -3.79
N ASP A 102 0.64 14.04 -3.71
CA ASP A 102 -0.71 14.59 -3.46
C ASP A 102 -1.70 14.16 -4.55
N ILE A 103 -1.30 14.30 -5.83
CA ILE A 103 -2.12 13.86 -6.97
C ILE A 103 -2.32 12.34 -6.93
N THR A 104 -1.30 11.58 -6.53
CA THR A 104 -1.37 10.12 -6.41
C THR A 104 -2.34 9.73 -5.29
N GLY A 105 -2.26 10.35 -4.12
CA GLY A 105 -3.17 10.14 -2.99
C GLY A 105 -4.61 10.44 -3.35
N GLN A 106 -4.89 11.55 -4.06
CA GLN A 106 -6.23 11.88 -4.54
C GLN A 106 -6.79 10.82 -5.51
N ARG A 107 -5.96 10.34 -6.45
CA ARG A 107 -6.35 9.30 -7.40
C ARG A 107 -6.63 7.97 -6.70
N VAL A 108 -5.76 7.56 -5.79
CA VAL A 108 -5.94 6.35 -4.98
C VAL A 108 -7.22 6.45 -4.16
N ASN A 109 -7.46 7.56 -3.46
CA ASN A 109 -8.69 7.80 -2.71
C ASN A 109 -9.97 7.65 -3.56
N LYS A 110 -9.93 8.04 -4.84
CA LYS A 110 -11.06 7.83 -5.76
C LYS A 110 -11.28 6.36 -6.10
N VAL A 111 -10.20 5.60 -6.26
CA VAL A 111 -10.25 4.15 -6.48
C VAL A 111 -10.80 3.45 -5.23
N ILE A 112 -10.32 3.82 -4.03
CA ILE A 112 -10.80 3.30 -2.74
C ILE A 112 -12.31 3.44 -2.64
N LYS A 113 -12.85 4.66 -2.84
CA LYS A 113 -14.30 4.90 -2.83
C LYS A 113 -15.09 3.99 -3.77
N SER A 114 -14.52 3.68 -4.94
CA SER A 114 -15.16 2.81 -5.93
C SER A 114 -15.16 1.35 -5.46
N ILE A 115 -14.05 0.87 -4.89
CA ILE A 115 -13.94 -0.48 -4.33
C ILE A 115 -14.90 -0.65 -3.14
N THR A 116 -14.92 0.31 -2.22
CA THR A 116 -15.84 0.30 -1.07
C THR A 116 -17.30 0.26 -1.52
N PHE A 117 -17.67 1.02 -2.56
CA PHE A 117 -19.02 0.98 -3.12
C PHE A 117 -19.38 -0.42 -3.66
N VAL A 118 -18.46 -1.08 -4.38
CA VAL A 118 -18.67 -2.44 -4.88
C VAL A 118 -18.83 -3.42 -3.71
N GLU A 119 -17.96 -3.35 -2.70
CA GLU A 119 -18.03 -4.17 -1.48
C GLU A 119 -19.39 -4.03 -0.78
N GLU A 120 -19.87 -2.80 -0.57
CA GLU A 120 -21.17 -2.56 0.04
C GLU A 120 -22.34 -3.18 -0.76
N ARG A 121 -22.32 -3.07 -2.10
CA ARG A 121 -23.39 -3.63 -2.94
C ARG A 121 -23.40 -5.14 -2.92
N VAL A 122 -22.22 -5.75 -2.86
CA VAL A 122 -22.08 -7.21 -2.79
C VAL A 122 -22.57 -7.71 -1.44
N ASN A 123 -22.17 -7.06 -0.35
CA ASN A 123 -22.66 -7.39 0.98
C ASN A 123 -24.19 -7.25 1.08
N ALA A 124 -24.77 -6.19 0.53
CA ALA A 124 -26.23 -6.02 0.48
C ALA A 124 -26.93 -7.14 -0.31
N LEU A 125 -26.37 -7.59 -1.43
CA LEU A 125 -26.93 -8.70 -2.20
C LEU A 125 -26.83 -10.04 -1.45
N VAL A 126 -25.74 -10.25 -0.71
CA VAL A 126 -25.56 -11.42 0.16
C VAL A 126 -26.59 -11.45 1.28
N GLU A 127 -26.87 -10.31 1.91
CA GLU A 127 -27.91 -10.17 2.95
C GLU A 127 -29.30 -10.51 2.41
N VAL A 128 -29.64 -10.04 1.21
CA VAL A 128 -30.95 -10.30 0.57
C VAL A 128 -31.16 -11.78 0.24
N TRP A 129 -30.11 -12.50 -0.15
CA TRP A 129 -30.22 -13.92 -0.54
C TRP A 129 -29.95 -14.91 0.58
N GLY A 130 -29.39 -14.46 1.71
CA GLY A 130 -29.06 -15.31 2.85
C GLY A 130 -27.73 -16.02 2.65
N LYS A 131 -26.81 -15.82 3.61
CA LYS A 131 -25.45 -16.36 3.57
C LYS A 131 -25.41 -17.90 3.46
N GLU A 132 -26.31 -18.57 4.20
CA GLU A 132 -26.44 -20.04 4.20
C GLU A 132 -26.86 -20.63 2.84
N GLU A 133 -27.64 -19.89 2.04
CA GLU A 133 -28.08 -20.33 0.71
C GLU A 133 -27.00 -20.11 -0.35
N LEU A 134 -26.11 -19.13 -0.14
CA LEU A 134 -24.97 -18.88 -1.01
C LEU A 134 -23.84 -19.88 -0.75
N ASP A 135 -23.58 -20.25 0.51
CA ASP A 135 -22.53 -21.22 0.88
C ASP A 135 -22.79 -22.63 0.33
N LYS A 136 -24.05 -22.98 0.03
CA LYS A 136 -24.45 -24.25 -0.60
C LYS A 136 -24.08 -24.34 -2.09
N ILE A 137 -23.61 -23.25 -2.70
CA ILE A 137 -23.28 -23.20 -4.12
C ILE A 137 -21.79 -23.41 -4.30
N GLU A 138 -21.43 -24.52 -4.94
CA GLU A 138 -20.05 -24.75 -5.38
C GLU A 138 -19.69 -23.75 -6.47
N VAL A 139 -18.78 -22.82 -6.13
CA VAL A 139 -18.14 -21.93 -7.09
C VAL A 139 -16.77 -22.49 -7.40
N GLN A 140 -16.43 -22.59 -8.69
CA GLN A 140 -15.05 -22.91 -9.08
C GLN A 140 -14.13 -21.83 -8.52
N ALA A 141 -13.10 -22.25 -7.78
CA ALA A 141 -12.10 -21.34 -7.26
C ALA A 141 -11.48 -20.57 -8.42
N LEU A 142 -11.37 -19.25 -8.27
CA LEU A 142 -10.58 -18.44 -9.20
C LEU A 142 -9.12 -18.88 -9.02
N GLU A 143 -8.57 -19.56 -10.02
CA GLU A 143 -7.14 -19.88 -10.03
C GLU A 143 -6.34 -18.59 -10.01
N LYS A 144 -5.32 -18.53 -9.14
CA LYS A 144 -4.38 -17.40 -9.12
C LYS A 144 -3.72 -17.29 -10.48
N THR A 145 -3.62 -16.06 -11.00
CA THR A 145 -2.77 -15.81 -12.17
C THR A 145 -1.30 -16.04 -11.81
N ASP A 146 -0.43 -16.24 -12.81
CA ASP A 146 0.99 -16.46 -12.53
C ASP A 146 1.65 -15.24 -11.86
N ASP A 147 1.20 -14.02 -12.21
CA ASP A 147 1.64 -12.79 -11.55
C ASP A 147 1.19 -12.72 -10.08
N GLU A 148 -0.04 -13.13 -9.79
CA GLU A 148 -0.57 -13.20 -8.41
C GLU A 148 0.15 -14.24 -7.54
N LYS A 149 0.79 -15.25 -8.14
CA LYS A 149 1.62 -16.23 -7.42
C LYS A 149 3.01 -15.67 -7.06
N LEU A 150 3.45 -14.59 -7.73
CA LEU A 150 4.73 -13.94 -7.47
C LEU A 150 4.63 -12.82 -6.42
N LEU A 151 3.41 -12.34 -6.14
CA LEU A 151 3.14 -11.34 -5.11
C LEU A 151 3.07 -12.01 -3.72
N GLU A 152 4.22 -12.31 -3.15
CA GLU A 152 4.36 -12.65 -1.73
C GLU A 152 4.49 -11.33 -0.96
N GLY A 153 3.57 -11.07 -0.02
CA GLY A 153 3.65 -9.91 0.87
C GLY A 153 4.84 -10.00 1.83
N PRO A 154 5.06 -8.99 2.70
CA PRO A 154 6.07 -9.06 3.75
C PRO A 154 5.93 -10.36 4.54
N GLN A 155 7.00 -11.16 4.56
CA GLN A 155 7.03 -12.42 5.29
C GLN A 155 6.81 -12.16 6.78
N LEU A 156 5.85 -12.89 7.39
CA LEU A 156 5.60 -12.85 8.83
C LEU A 156 6.89 -13.17 9.60
N GLU A 157 7.01 -12.64 10.83
CA GLU A 157 8.17 -12.86 11.69
C GLU A 157 8.45 -14.37 11.85
N GLY A 158 9.66 -14.81 11.46
CA GLY A 158 10.07 -16.21 11.49
C GLY A 158 9.68 -17.07 10.27
N LYS A 159 9.02 -16.50 9.25
CA LYS A 159 8.73 -17.19 7.98
C LYS A 159 9.63 -16.79 6.81
N GLY A 160 10.41 -15.72 6.97
CA GLY A 160 11.43 -15.34 5.99
C GLY A 160 12.54 -16.40 5.88
N LEU A 161 13.23 -16.42 4.75
CA LEU A 161 14.46 -17.20 4.58
C LEU A 161 15.45 -16.77 5.66
N SER A 162 15.99 -17.75 6.39
CA SER A 162 17.08 -17.52 7.33
C SER A 162 18.32 -17.04 6.60
N GLN A 163 19.20 -16.31 7.30
CA GLN A 163 20.45 -15.83 6.71
C GLN A 163 21.29 -17.00 6.15
N ASP A 164 21.27 -18.15 6.82
CA ASP A 164 21.95 -19.36 6.37
C ASP A 164 21.39 -19.89 5.04
N GLU A 165 20.08 -19.74 4.80
CA GLU A 165 19.44 -20.11 3.53
C GLU A 165 19.71 -19.09 2.42
N ILE A 166 19.88 -17.81 2.77
CA ILE A 166 20.29 -16.76 1.84
C ILE A 166 21.73 -17.00 1.39
N ASP A 167 22.64 -17.30 2.32
CA ASP A 167 24.05 -17.51 2.02
C ASP A 167 24.24 -18.75 1.11
N ALA A 168 23.43 -19.80 1.29
CA ALA A 168 23.44 -21.00 0.45
C ALA A 168 22.97 -20.78 -1.01
N LEU A 169 22.35 -19.63 -1.33
CA LEU A 169 21.92 -19.28 -2.69
C LEU A 169 23.04 -18.59 -3.51
N PHE A 170 24.10 -18.12 -2.86
CA PHE A 170 25.19 -17.36 -3.49
C PHE A 170 26.56 -18.07 -3.47
N ASP A 171 26.62 -19.29 -2.91
CA ASP A 171 27.75 -20.24 -3.01
C ASP A 171 27.54 -21.28 -4.13
#